data_AF-A0A7J7XV74-F1
#
_entry.id   AF-A0A7J7XV74-F1
#
_cell.length_a   1.000
_cell.length_b   1.000
_cell.length_c   1.000
_cell.angle_alpha   90.00
_cell.angle_beta   90.00
_cell.angle_gamma   90.00
#
_symmetry.space_group_name_H-M   'P 1'
#
loop_
_entity.id
_entity.type
_entity.pdbx_description
1 polymer ?
#
loop_
_entity_poly.entity_id
_entity_poly.type
_entity_poly.pdbx_seq_one_letter_code
_entity_poly.pdbx_strand_id
1 'polypeptide(L)'
;MAVGSRGPRPLVLGLLLCALSLAVSQGGKVLLVPMDGSHWLSFSGVIQQLQQRGHEIVVLAPEASVHIREGAFYTLKTYPVPFRREDVVASFTELGHNAFEKQSFLQRLIKAYKKVKEDSALLLSGCSHLLHNKELMTSLAESSFDVVLTDPFLPCGPIVAWYLALPAVFFLNALPCSLDSQGSQCPNPPSYVPRALSFNSDRMTFLQRVKNMLIALTENFMCNVVYSPYEQLASEVLQQDVTVKDLMSSASIWLFRMDFVKIAPRPIMPNMVFIGGINCANTKPLSQEFEAYVNASGEHGIVVFSLGSMVSDIPEKKAMEIADALGKIPQTVLWRYTGTRPSNLAKNTILVKWLPQNDLLGHPKTRAFITHSGSHGIYEGICNGVPMVMLPLFGDQMDNAKRMESRGAGVSLNVLEMTSADLENALKTVINDKSYKENIMHLSSLHKDRPIEPLDLAVFWVEFVMRHKGALHLRPAAHFLTWYQYYSLDVIGFLLAIVLGVAFVVYKCCAFGCHKCFGKKKQVKKSNKSKAH
;
A
#
# COMPACT_ATOMS: atom_id res chain seq x y z
N MET A 1 -41.53 -11.27 -69.65
CA MET A 1 -40.88 -10.52 -68.54
C MET A 1 -40.92 -11.38 -67.30
N ALA A 2 -39.75 -11.76 -66.75
CA ALA A 2 -39.48 -12.02 -65.33
C ALA A 2 -38.18 -12.83 -65.25
N VAL A 3 -37.05 -12.13 -65.11
CA VAL A 3 -35.75 -12.72 -64.75
C VAL A 3 -35.63 -12.64 -63.23
N GLY A 4 -35.69 -13.79 -62.55
CA GLY A 4 -35.50 -13.90 -61.10
C GLY A 4 -34.02 -13.95 -60.75
N SER A 5 -33.49 -12.86 -60.19
CA SER A 5 -32.12 -12.76 -59.68
C SER A 5 -31.98 -13.54 -58.36
N ARG A 6 -31.11 -14.56 -58.34
CA ARG A 6 -30.60 -15.19 -57.10
C ARG A 6 -29.54 -14.26 -56.49
N GLY A 7 -29.93 -13.44 -55.52
CA GLY A 7 -29.04 -12.51 -54.82
C GLY A 7 -28.13 -13.17 -53.76
N PRO A 8 -27.05 -12.49 -53.34
CA PRO A 8 -25.93 -13.03 -52.55
C PRO A 8 -26.23 -13.06 -51.03
N ARG A 9 -27.38 -13.61 -50.64
CA ARG A 9 -27.78 -13.68 -49.22
C ARG A 9 -26.88 -14.57 -48.32
N PRO A 10 -26.38 -15.75 -48.75
CA PRO A 10 -25.57 -16.59 -47.86
C PRO A 10 -24.16 -16.03 -47.62
N LEU A 11 -23.61 -15.27 -48.57
CA LEU A 11 -22.27 -14.68 -48.45
C LEU A 11 -22.25 -13.52 -47.44
N VAL A 12 -23.29 -12.68 -47.45
CA VAL A 12 -23.46 -11.57 -46.50
C VAL A 12 -23.72 -12.08 -45.08
N LEU A 13 -24.50 -13.16 -44.93
CA LEU A 13 -24.75 -13.79 -43.64
C LEU A 13 -23.47 -14.47 -43.08
N GLY A 14 -22.68 -15.13 -43.95
CA GLY A 14 -21.39 -15.70 -43.57
C GLY A 14 -20.35 -14.66 -43.18
N LEU A 15 -20.30 -13.52 -43.88
CA LEU A 15 -19.43 -12.39 -43.53
C LEU A 15 -19.86 -11.71 -42.21
N LEU A 16 -21.17 -11.60 -41.95
CA LEU A 16 -21.70 -11.10 -40.67
C LEU A 16 -21.38 -12.06 -39.50
N LEU A 17 -21.49 -13.37 -39.72
CA LEU A 17 -21.09 -14.39 -38.72
C LEU A 17 -19.58 -14.39 -38.47
N CYS A 18 -18.74 -14.21 -39.52
CA CYS A 18 -17.30 -14.07 -39.37
C CYS A 18 -16.91 -12.75 -38.66
N ALA A 19 -17.59 -11.64 -38.96
CA ALA A 19 -17.39 -10.36 -38.28
C ALA A 19 -17.87 -10.39 -36.81
N LEU A 20 -18.93 -11.15 -36.50
CA LEU A 20 -19.40 -11.40 -35.13
C LEU A 20 -18.50 -12.39 -34.38
N SER A 21 -17.91 -13.37 -35.05
CA SER A 21 -16.93 -14.29 -34.44
C SER A 21 -15.56 -13.65 -34.15
N LEU A 22 -15.26 -12.50 -34.76
CA LEU A 22 -14.09 -11.69 -34.40
C LEU A 22 -14.32 -10.82 -33.17
N ALA A 23 -15.55 -10.77 -32.65
CA ALA A 23 -15.90 -10.15 -31.38
C ALA A 23 -16.23 -11.22 -30.30
N VAL A 24 -15.59 -12.39 -30.36
CA VAL A 24 -15.46 -13.21 -29.14
C VAL A 24 -14.58 -12.39 -28.20
N SER A 25 -15.18 -11.71 -27.22
CA SER A 25 -14.41 -11.15 -26.12
C SER A 25 -13.58 -12.29 -25.54
N GLN A 26 -12.25 -12.22 -25.63
CA GLN A 26 -11.37 -13.14 -24.92
C GLN A 26 -11.46 -12.84 -23.43
N GLY A 27 -12.59 -13.20 -22.83
CA GLY A 27 -12.82 -13.14 -21.40
C GLY A 27 -11.95 -14.19 -20.74
N GLY A 28 -10.84 -13.79 -20.15
CA GLY A 28 -10.07 -14.68 -19.30
C GLY A 28 -10.63 -14.78 -17.88
N LYS A 29 -10.11 -15.74 -17.12
CA LYS A 29 -10.62 -16.12 -15.80
C LYS A 29 -9.67 -15.68 -14.70
N VAL A 30 -10.16 -14.83 -13.79
CA VAL A 30 -9.39 -14.19 -12.72
C VAL A 30 -9.73 -14.84 -11.38
N LEU A 31 -8.72 -15.35 -10.68
CA LEU A 31 -8.85 -15.77 -9.29
C LEU A 31 -8.47 -14.59 -8.38
N LEU A 32 -9.42 -14.08 -7.61
CA LEU A 32 -9.18 -13.04 -6.63
C LEU A 32 -9.01 -13.64 -5.24
N VAL A 33 -7.84 -13.44 -4.63
CA VAL A 33 -7.56 -13.75 -3.22
C VAL A 33 -7.38 -12.43 -2.46
N PRO A 34 -8.48 -11.85 -1.94
CA PRO A 34 -8.46 -10.53 -1.31
C PRO A 34 -8.08 -10.62 0.17
N MET A 35 -7.93 -9.44 0.77
CA MET A 35 -7.99 -9.24 2.21
C MET A 35 -9.29 -8.52 2.57
N ASP A 36 -9.93 -8.93 3.66
CA ASP A 36 -11.15 -8.28 4.16
C ASP A 36 -10.88 -6.86 4.70
N GLY A 37 -11.91 -6.17 5.19
CA GLY A 37 -11.80 -4.81 5.69
C GLY A 37 -11.74 -3.78 4.56
N SER A 38 -10.96 -2.72 4.78
CA SER A 38 -10.80 -1.63 3.80
C SER A 38 -10.01 -2.06 2.54
N HIS A 39 -9.27 -3.16 2.61
CA HIS A 39 -8.54 -3.71 1.47
C HIS A 39 -9.53 -4.21 0.40
N TRP A 40 -10.53 -4.99 0.81
CA TRP A 40 -11.62 -5.46 -0.06
C TRP A 40 -12.34 -4.31 -0.79
N LEU A 41 -12.66 -3.23 -0.09
CA LEU A 41 -13.36 -2.08 -0.68
C LEU A 41 -12.59 -1.47 -1.87
N SER A 42 -11.26 -1.63 -1.91
CA SER A 42 -10.42 -1.15 -3.00
C SER A 42 -10.54 -1.97 -4.28
N PHE A 43 -10.96 -3.24 -4.18
CA PHE A 43 -11.12 -4.11 -5.36
C PHE A 43 -12.43 -3.86 -6.10
N SER A 44 -13.44 -3.28 -5.45
CA SER A 44 -14.80 -3.19 -6.01
C SER A 44 -14.87 -2.54 -7.39
N GLY A 45 -14.11 -1.48 -7.64
CA GLY A 45 -14.05 -0.86 -8.98
C GLY A 45 -13.37 -1.76 -10.00
N VAL A 46 -12.25 -2.39 -9.63
CA VAL A 46 -11.43 -3.23 -10.53
C VAL A 46 -12.22 -4.47 -10.96
N ILE A 47 -12.87 -5.15 -10.01
CA ILE A 47 -13.68 -6.34 -10.32
C ILE A 47 -14.87 -5.99 -11.19
N GLN A 48 -15.54 -4.86 -10.93
CA GLN A 48 -16.67 -4.41 -11.74
C GLN A 48 -16.22 -4.13 -13.18
N GLN A 49 -15.08 -3.45 -13.35
CA GLN A 49 -14.60 -3.12 -14.69
C GLN A 49 -14.08 -4.35 -15.44
N LEU A 50 -13.39 -5.28 -14.77
CA LEU A 50 -12.99 -6.56 -15.36
C LEU A 50 -14.21 -7.36 -15.82
N GLN A 51 -15.25 -7.44 -14.99
CA GLN A 51 -16.48 -8.14 -15.34
C GLN A 51 -17.20 -7.49 -16.53
N GLN A 52 -17.27 -6.15 -16.57
CA GLN A 52 -17.84 -5.41 -17.70
C GLN A 52 -17.09 -5.64 -19.02
N ARG A 53 -15.81 -6.01 -18.94
CA ARG A 53 -14.97 -6.36 -20.09
C ARG A 53 -15.02 -7.85 -20.45
N GLY A 54 -15.91 -8.61 -19.80
CA GLY A 54 -16.20 -10.01 -20.11
C GLY A 54 -15.37 -11.03 -19.34
N HIS A 55 -14.60 -10.61 -18.32
CA HIS A 55 -13.82 -11.54 -17.50
C HIS A 55 -14.67 -12.27 -16.47
N GLU A 56 -14.43 -13.57 -16.31
CA GLU A 56 -14.98 -14.35 -15.20
C GLU A 56 -14.12 -14.12 -13.96
N ILE A 57 -14.75 -13.76 -12.84
CA ILE A 57 -14.06 -13.46 -11.59
C ILE A 57 -14.56 -14.41 -10.51
N VAL A 58 -13.63 -15.13 -9.89
CA VAL A 58 -13.91 -15.97 -8.72
C VAL A 58 -13.20 -15.38 -7.51
N VAL A 59 -13.95 -15.07 -6.46
CA VAL A 59 -13.42 -14.51 -5.21
C VAL A 59 -13.37 -15.59 -4.15
N LEU A 60 -12.22 -15.75 -3.51
CA LEU A 60 -12.08 -16.62 -2.34
C LEU A 60 -12.29 -15.82 -1.07
N ALA A 61 -13.05 -16.36 -0.13
CA ALA A 61 -13.21 -15.73 1.19
C ALA A 61 -13.51 -16.76 2.28
N PRO A 62 -12.98 -16.60 3.50
CA PRO A 62 -13.43 -17.42 4.62
C PRO A 62 -14.91 -17.13 4.93
N GLU A 63 -15.66 -18.10 5.42
CA GLU A 63 -17.07 -17.91 5.83
C GLU A 63 -17.24 -16.79 6.88
N ALA A 64 -16.24 -16.63 7.74
CA ALA A 64 -16.17 -15.58 8.76
C ALA A 64 -15.83 -14.18 8.22
N SER A 65 -15.67 -14.00 6.91
CA SER A 65 -15.45 -12.68 6.29
C SER A 65 -16.50 -11.68 6.77
N VAL A 66 -16.15 -10.41 6.89
CA VAL A 66 -17.02 -9.31 7.35
C VAL A 66 -17.64 -8.60 6.15
N HIS A 67 -16.82 -8.10 5.22
CA HIS A 67 -17.26 -7.27 4.09
C HIS A 67 -17.38 -8.04 2.76
N ILE A 68 -16.70 -9.17 2.62
CA ILE A 68 -16.76 -10.00 1.42
C ILE A 68 -18.04 -10.85 1.48
N ARG A 69 -18.96 -10.62 0.54
CA ARG A 69 -20.29 -11.25 0.46
C ARG A 69 -20.63 -11.61 -0.97
N GLU A 70 -21.78 -12.25 -1.17
CA GLU A 70 -22.32 -12.43 -2.52
C GLU A 70 -22.47 -11.09 -3.24
N GLY A 71 -22.12 -11.06 -4.52
CA GLY A 71 -22.09 -9.86 -5.34
C GLY A 71 -22.46 -10.15 -6.77
N ALA A 72 -22.92 -9.12 -7.50
CA ALA A 72 -23.40 -9.29 -8.88
C ALA A 72 -22.28 -9.45 -9.93
N PHE A 73 -21.03 -9.11 -9.58
CA PHE A 73 -19.93 -8.98 -10.53
C PHE A 73 -18.86 -10.07 -10.41
N TYR A 74 -19.10 -11.09 -9.59
CA TYR A 74 -18.17 -12.21 -9.37
C TYR A 74 -18.89 -13.41 -8.76
N THR A 75 -18.27 -14.58 -8.85
CA THR A 75 -18.67 -15.78 -8.12
C THR A 75 -17.90 -15.86 -6.81
N LEU A 76 -18.60 -15.93 -5.68
CA LEU A 76 -17.97 -16.13 -4.38
C LEU A 76 -17.78 -17.64 -4.12
N LYS A 77 -16.57 -18.05 -3.73
CA LYS A 77 -16.29 -19.38 -3.17
C LYS A 77 -15.84 -19.22 -1.72
N THR A 78 -16.67 -19.68 -0.79
CA THR A 78 -16.35 -19.66 0.64
C THR A 78 -15.70 -20.95 1.11
N TYR A 79 -14.97 -20.87 2.22
CA TYR A 79 -14.39 -22.03 2.89
C TYR A 79 -14.49 -21.91 4.42
N PRO A 80 -14.60 -23.05 5.13
CA PRO A 80 -14.76 -23.06 6.58
C PRO A 80 -13.48 -22.65 7.30
N VAL A 81 -13.65 -22.00 8.44
CA VAL A 81 -12.55 -21.54 9.31
C VAL A 81 -12.91 -21.78 10.79
N PRO A 82 -11.92 -21.91 11.69
CA PRO A 82 -12.16 -22.32 13.08
C PRO A 82 -12.56 -21.15 14.00
N PHE A 83 -12.94 -20.01 13.42
CA PHE A 83 -13.33 -18.80 14.12
C PHE A 83 -14.58 -18.20 13.48
N ARG A 84 -15.30 -17.38 14.24
CA ARG A 84 -16.55 -16.79 13.81
C ARG A 84 -16.34 -15.39 13.25
N ARG A 85 -17.35 -14.89 12.54
CA ARG A 85 -17.36 -13.52 12.04
C ARG A 85 -17.22 -12.49 13.17
N GLU A 86 -17.82 -12.78 14.32
CA GLU A 86 -17.77 -11.91 15.50
C GLU A 86 -16.34 -11.72 16.02
N ASP A 87 -15.49 -12.75 15.90
CA ASP A 87 -14.08 -12.66 16.32
C ASP A 87 -13.30 -11.68 15.43
N VAL A 88 -13.58 -11.68 14.12
CA VAL A 88 -12.99 -10.73 13.15
C VAL A 88 -13.49 -9.31 13.41
N VAL A 89 -14.80 -9.14 13.66
CA VAL A 89 -15.40 -7.84 13.99
C VAL A 89 -14.87 -7.28 15.31
N ALA A 90 -14.71 -8.13 16.33
CA ALA A 90 -14.12 -7.75 17.60
C ALA A 90 -12.69 -7.27 17.42
N SER A 91 -11.90 -7.96 16.58
CA SER A 91 -10.53 -7.54 16.28
C SER A 91 -10.47 -6.13 15.65
N PHE A 92 -11.33 -5.83 14.68
CA PHE A 92 -11.42 -4.49 14.07
C PHE A 92 -11.87 -3.41 15.05
N THR A 93 -12.85 -3.73 15.90
CA THR A 93 -13.40 -2.77 16.89
C THR A 93 -12.38 -2.43 17.95
N GLU A 94 -11.64 -3.43 18.45
CA GLU A 94 -10.59 -3.25 19.45
C GLU A 94 -9.46 -2.33 18.94
N LEU A 95 -9.11 -2.42 17.64
CA LEU A 95 -8.13 -1.52 17.04
C LEU A 95 -8.56 -0.05 17.12
N GLY A 96 -9.84 0.23 16.87
CA GLY A 96 -10.44 1.56 17.02
C GLY A 96 -10.42 2.05 18.47
N HIS A 97 -10.82 1.21 19.42
CA HIS A 97 -10.80 1.54 20.87
C HIS A 97 -9.39 1.84 21.37
N ASN A 98 -8.42 1.01 20.99
CA ASN A 98 -7.02 1.15 21.37
C ASN A 98 -6.43 2.50 20.92
N ALA A 99 -6.94 3.08 19.84
CA ALA A 99 -6.49 4.37 19.33
C ALA A 99 -6.85 5.56 20.25
N PHE A 100 -7.88 5.40 21.09
CA PHE A 100 -8.35 6.45 22.01
C PHE A 100 -7.87 6.25 23.46
N GLU A 101 -7.16 5.16 23.75
CA GLU A 101 -6.62 4.90 25.09
C GLU A 101 -5.33 5.70 25.35
N LYS A 102 -5.29 6.43 26.46
CA LYS A 102 -4.05 7.07 26.94
C LYS A 102 -3.16 6.00 27.58
N GLN A 103 -2.04 5.72 26.93
CA GLN A 103 -1.06 4.75 27.42
C GLN A 103 0.35 5.34 27.35
N SER A 104 1.23 4.85 28.23
CA SER A 104 2.67 5.09 28.10
C SER A 104 3.20 4.46 26.80
N PHE A 105 4.32 4.98 26.29
CA PHE A 105 4.95 4.47 25.07
C PHE A 105 5.21 2.95 25.13
N LEU A 106 5.74 2.45 26.26
CA LEU A 106 6.07 1.03 26.43
C LEU A 106 4.83 0.15 26.45
N GLN A 107 3.77 0.55 27.17
CA GLN A 107 2.50 -0.18 27.19
C GLN A 107 1.87 -0.25 25.79
N ARG A 108 1.90 0.86 25.06
CA ARG A 108 1.40 0.91 23.67
C ARG A 108 2.17 -0.03 22.76
N LEU A 109 3.49 -0.09 22.87
CA LEU A 109 4.30 -1.04 22.10
C LEU A 109 3.96 -2.50 22.44
N ILE A 110 3.84 -2.83 23.73
CA ILE A 110 3.51 -4.20 24.17
C ILE A 110 2.10 -4.60 23.69
N LYS A 111 1.11 -3.72 23.85
CA LYS A 111 -0.27 -3.97 23.42
C LYS A 111 -0.33 -4.12 21.90
N ALA A 112 0.33 -3.24 21.14
CA ALA A 112 0.42 -3.34 19.69
C ALA A 112 1.08 -4.64 19.23
N TYR A 113 2.19 -5.05 19.86
CA TYR A 113 2.86 -6.32 19.53
C TYR A 113 1.96 -7.53 19.79
N LYS A 114 1.32 -7.59 20.97
CA LYS A 114 0.40 -8.67 21.33
C LYS A 114 -0.76 -8.75 20.33
N LYS A 115 -1.35 -7.60 20.01
CA LYS A 115 -2.47 -7.50 19.07
C LYS A 115 -2.08 -7.94 17.66
N VAL A 116 -0.95 -7.44 17.14
CA VAL A 116 -0.42 -7.87 15.83
C VAL A 116 -0.20 -9.38 15.81
N LYS A 117 0.36 -9.97 16.88
CA LYS A 117 0.56 -11.42 16.97
C LYS A 117 -0.77 -12.19 16.93
N GLU A 118 -1.77 -11.76 17.69
CA GLU A 118 -3.09 -12.40 17.76
C GLU A 118 -3.83 -12.31 16.42
N ASP A 119 -3.91 -11.11 15.84
CA ASP A 119 -4.58 -10.87 14.56
C ASP A 119 -3.87 -11.62 13.41
N SER A 120 -2.53 -11.64 13.41
CA SER A 120 -1.76 -12.37 12.40
C SER A 120 -1.97 -13.88 12.51
N ALA A 121 -2.09 -14.42 13.73
CA ALA A 121 -2.38 -15.84 13.94
C ALA A 121 -3.79 -16.22 13.48
N LEU A 122 -4.79 -15.35 13.73
CA LEU A 122 -6.16 -15.54 13.24
C LEU A 122 -6.19 -15.59 11.70
N LEU A 123 -5.55 -14.63 11.04
CA LEU A 123 -5.51 -14.55 9.58
C LEU A 123 -4.68 -15.68 8.96
N LEU A 124 -3.57 -16.08 9.59
CA LEU A 124 -2.79 -17.27 9.20
C LEU A 124 -3.65 -18.53 9.30
N SER A 125 -4.44 -18.69 10.36
CA SER A 125 -5.35 -19.83 10.50
C SER A 125 -6.34 -19.88 9.34
N GLY A 126 -6.90 -18.74 8.94
CA GLY A 126 -7.75 -18.63 7.75
C GLY A 126 -7.03 -19.05 6.46
N CYS A 127 -5.77 -18.66 6.27
CA CYS A 127 -5.00 -19.08 5.11
C CYS A 127 -4.68 -20.59 5.13
N SER A 128 -4.30 -21.12 6.28
CA SER A 128 -4.02 -22.55 6.45
C SER A 128 -5.24 -23.40 6.12
N HIS A 129 -6.45 -22.99 6.55
CA HIS A 129 -7.68 -23.73 6.22
C HIS A 129 -8.01 -23.68 4.73
N LEU A 130 -7.72 -22.58 4.03
CA LEU A 130 -7.86 -22.53 2.58
C LEU A 130 -6.91 -23.53 1.90
N LEU A 131 -5.61 -23.45 2.22
CA LEU A 131 -4.58 -24.25 1.56
C LEU A 131 -4.69 -25.76 1.87
N HIS A 132 -5.20 -26.11 3.05
CA HIS A 132 -5.46 -27.51 3.43
C HIS A 132 -6.83 -28.03 2.98
N ASN A 133 -7.71 -27.18 2.44
CA ASN A 133 -8.97 -27.62 1.84
C ASN A 133 -8.70 -28.27 0.47
N LYS A 134 -8.39 -29.57 0.48
CA LYS A 134 -8.02 -30.34 -0.71
C LYS A 134 -9.07 -30.27 -1.81
N GLU A 135 -10.35 -30.35 -1.46
CA GLU A 135 -11.45 -30.30 -2.43
C GLU A 135 -11.49 -28.95 -3.15
N LEU A 136 -11.45 -27.85 -2.38
CA LEU A 136 -11.44 -26.51 -2.96
C LEU A 136 -10.17 -26.26 -3.77
N MET A 137 -8.99 -26.57 -3.24
CA MET A 137 -7.71 -26.36 -3.96
C MET A 137 -7.63 -27.19 -5.24
N THR A 138 -8.14 -28.43 -5.25
CA THR A 138 -8.24 -29.26 -6.46
C THR A 138 -9.21 -28.64 -7.47
N SER A 139 -10.40 -28.21 -7.01
CA SER A 139 -11.37 -27.51 -7.86
C SER A 139 -10.79 -26.24 -8.48
N LEU A 140 -9.95 -25.50 -7.75
CA LEU A 140 -9.28 -24.31 -8.26
C LEU A 140 -8.23 -24.65 -9.32
N ALA A 141 -7.45 -25.71 -9.12
CA ALA A 141 -6.48 -26.19 -10.11
C ALA A 141 -7.15 -26.64 -11.42
N GLU A 142 -8.29 -27.33 -11.32
CA GLU A 142 -9.06 -27.80 -12.48
C GLU A 142 -9.78 -26.66 -13.22
N SER A 143 -10.04 -25.54 -12.54
CA SER A 143 -10.81 -24.42 -13.08
C SER A 143 -10.09 -23.56 -14.13
N SER A 144 -8.80 -23.85 -14.42
CA SER A 144 -8.00 -23.22 -15.49
C SER A 144 -8.00 -21.68 -15.46
N PHE A 145 -7.63 -21.08 -14.32
CA PHE A 145 -7.48 -19.64 -14.20
C PHE A 145 -6.29 -19.09 -15.01
N ASP A 146 -6.37 -17.83 -15.44
CA ASP A 146 -5.32 -17.18 -16.21
C ASP A 146 -4.35 -16.36 -15.35
N VAL A 147 -4.84 -15.83 -14.22
CA VAL A 147 -4.09 -14.93 -13.33
C VAL A 147 -4.67 -14.97 -11.92
N VAL A 148 -3.79 -14.81 -10.93
CA VAL A 148 -4.20 -14.48 -9.56
C VAL A 148 -4.07 -12.99 -9.34
N LEU A 149 -5.18 -12.33 -9.00
CA LEU A 149 -5.18 -10.96 -8.47
C LEU A 149 -5.27 -11.06 -6.95
N THR A 150 -4.36 -10.42 -6.21
CA THR A 150 -4.34 -10.56 -4.75
C THR A 150 -3.79 -9.34 -4.04
N ASP A 151 -4.25 -9.09 -2.82
CA ASP A 151 -3.57 -8.20 -1.89
C ASP A 151 -2.49 -8.99 -1.13
N PRO A 152 -1.19 -8.73 -1.36
CA PRO A 152 -0.10 -9.48 -0.76
C PRO A 152 0.20 -9.07 0.69
N PHE A 153 -0.62 -8.22 1.35
CA PHE A 153 -0.38 -7.81 2.74
C PHE A 153 -0.17 -9.00 3.68
N LEU A 154 -0.91 -10.09 3.44
CA LEU A 154 -0.56 -11.41 3.95
C LEU A 154 -0.29 -12.33 2.76
N PRO A 155 0.73 -13.19 2.83
CA PRO A 155 1.19 -13.93 1.66
C PRO A 155 0.32 -15.15 1.31
N CYS A 156 -0.98 -15.15 1.65
CA CYS A 156 -1.87 -16.26 1.29
C CYS A 156 -2.12 -16.36 -0.21
N GLY A 157 -2.51 -15.26 -0.86
CA GLY A 157 -2.70 -15.22 -2.31
C GLY A 157 -1.42 -15.52 -3.10
N PRO A 158 -0.24 -15.00 -2.71
CA PRO A 158 1.04 -15.44 -3.26
C PRO A 158 1.26 -16.96 -3.18
N ILE A 159 0.95 -17.61 -2.04
CA ILE A 159 1.07 -19.07 -1.91
C ILE A 159 0.08 -19.78 -2.84
N VAL A 160 -1.17 -19.34 -2.91
CA VAL A 160 -2.19 -19.88 -3.83
C VAL A 160 -1.73 -19.76 -5.28
N ALA A 161 -1.21 -18.61 -5.69
CA ALA A 161 -0.70 -18.41 -7.05
C ALA A 161 0.44 -19.38 -7.38
N TRP A 162 1.35 -19.61 -6.43
CA TRP A 162 2.46 -20.52 -6.65
C TRP A 162 2.02 -21.98 -6.70
N TYR A 163 1.12 -22.38 -5.80
CA TYR A 163 0.53 -23.73 -5.79
C TYR A 163 -0.17 -24.06 -7.12
N LEU A 164 -0.89 -23.09 -7.68
CA LEU A 164 -1.60 -23.24 -8.95
C LEU A 164 -0.70 -22.99 -10.18
N ALA A 165 0.57 -22.64 -9.98
CA ALA A 165 1.52 -22.24 -11.03
C ALA A 165 0.98 -21.10 -11.94
N LEU A 166 0.33 -20.11 -11.35
CA LEU A 166 -0.27 -18.97 -12.03
C LEU A 166 0.55 -17.69 -11.87
N PRO A 167 0.59 -16.81 -12.90
CA PRO A 167 1.15 -15.48 -12.72
C PRO A 167 0.28 -14.65 -11.76
N ALA A 168 0.93 -13.87 -10.90
CA ALA A 168 0.24 -13.05 -9.91
C ALA A 168 0.36 -11.55 -10.19
N VAL A 169 -0.75 -10.83 -10.00
CA VAL A 169 -0.81 -9.37 -9.92
C VAL A 169 -1.08 -8.98 -8.48
N PHE A 170 -0.16 -8.23 -7.89
CA PHE A 170 -0.24 -7.79 -6.52
C PHE A 170 -0.87 -6.41 -6.45
N PHE A 171 -1.96 -6.27 -5.69
CA PHE A 171 -2.74 -5.04 -5.57
C PHE A 171 -2.71 -4.56 -4.12
N LEU A 172 -1.98 -3.48 -3.86
CA LEU A 172 -1.56 -3.11 -2.49
C LEU A 172 -1.48 -1.59 -2.31
N ASN A 173 -1.53 -1.13 -1.06
CA ASN A 173 -1.11 0.25 -0.76
C ASN A 173 0.40 0.30 -0.50
N ALA A 174 0.86 -0.38 0.56
CA ALA A 174 2.27 -0.58 0.88
C ALA A 174 2.39 -1.85 1.75
N LEU A 175 3.57 -2.45 1.80
CA LEU A 175 3.87 -3.56 2.71
C LEU A 175 4.80 -3.09 3.84
N PRO A 176 4.62 -3.59 5.08
CA PRO A 176 5.55 -3.30 6.16
C PRO A 176 6.91 -3.93 5.88
N CYS A 177 7.94 -3.45 6.58
CA CYS A 177 9.30 -4.00 6.53
C CYS A 177 9.91 -4.05 5.13
N SER A 178 9.47 -3.12 4.28
CA SER A 178 9.96 -2.96 2.91
C SER A 178 9.81 -4.23 2.06
N LEU A 179 8.87 -5.12 2.39
CA LEU A 179 8.67 -6.36 1.64
C LEU A 179 8.32 -6.11 0.18
N ASP A 180 7.67 -4.99 -0.13
CA ASP A 180 7.43 -4.53 -1.51
C ASP A 180 8.75 -4.29 -2.25
N SER A 181 9.71 -3.63 -1.59
CA SER A 181 11.02 -3.31 -2.14
C SER A 181 11.92 -4.53 -2.23
N GLN A 182 11.89 -5.40 -1.22
CA GLN A 182 12.63 -6.66 -1.20
C GLN A 182 12.11 -7.64 -2.27
N GLY A 183 10.79 -7.74 -2.41
CA GLY A 183 10.13 -8.59 -3.40
C GLY A 183 10.31 -8.09 -4.82
N SER A 184 10.26 -6.79 -5.07
CA SER A 184 10.52 -6.22 -6.41
C SER A 184 12.02 -6.05 -6.72
N GLN A 185 12.91 -6.30 -5.75
CA GLN A 185 14.33 -5.96 -5.79
C GLN A 185 14.57 -4.46 -6.06
N CYS A 186 13.61 -3.60 -5.70
CA CYS A 186 13.69 -2.17 -5.90
C CYS A 186 14.64 -1.52 -4.86
N PRO A 187 15.58 -0.66 -5.27
CA PRO A 187 16.40 0.09 -4.35
C PRO A 187 15.56 0.89 -3.35
N ASN A 188 15.89 0.77 -2.07
CA ASN A 188 15.19 1.45 -0.99
C ASN A 188 16.19 2.13 -0.03
N PRO A 189 16.86 3.22 -0.48
CA PRO A 189 17.96 3.84 0.26
C PRO A 189 17.46 4.62 1.49
N PRO A 190 17.92 4.30 2.71
CA PRO A 190 17.48 4.97 3.94
C PRO A 190 18.00 6.41 4.07
N SER A 191 18.86 6.87 3.16
CA SER A 191 19.40 8.23 3.16
C SER A 191 18.37 9.31 2.78
N TYR A 192 17.34 8.94 2.01
CA TYR A 192 16.27 9.86 1.60
C TYR A 192 14.88 9.21 1.51
N VAL A 193 14.76 7.87 1.48
CA VAL A 193 13.44 7.22 1.55
C VAL A 193 13.05 7.06 3.01
N PRO A 194 12.00 7.76 3.51
CA PRO A 194 11.58 7.66 4.89
C PRO A 194 10.94 6.29 5.16
N ARG A 195 11.34 5.66 6.27
CA ARG A 195 10.74 4.41 6.76
C ARG A 195 9.36 4.68 7.32
N ALA A 196 8.47 3.68 7.22
CA ALA A 196 7.17 3.74 7.87
C ALA A 196 7.35 4.01 9.38
N LEU A 197 6.42 4.79 9.97
CA LEU A 197 6.44 5.18 11.38
C LEU A 197 7.62 6.09 11.79
N SER A 198 8.45 6.52 10.85
CA SER A 198 9.55 7.47 11.14
C SER A 198 9.04 8.90 11.32
N PHE A 199 7.87 9.24 10.73
CA PHE A 199 7.33 10.60 10.61
C PHE A 199 8.29 11.58 9.94
N ASN A 200 9.24 11.08 9.14
CA ASN A 200 10.20 11.87 8.40
C ASN A 200 9.66 12.23 7.00
N SER A 201 10.13 13.36 6.46
CA SER A 201 10.02 13.66 5.03
C SER A 201 11.19 13.04 4.26
N ASP A 202 11.21 13.18 2.93
CA ASP A 202 12.35 12.84 2.07
C ASP A 202 13.53 13.82 2.22
N ARG A 203 13.31 14.97 2.85
CA ARG A 203 14.35 15.91 3.28
C ARG A 203 14.62 15.73 4.76
N MET A 204 15.66 14.94 5.07
CA MET A 204 16.05 14.60 6.44
C MET A 204 17.33 15.31 6.87
N THR A 205 17.34 15.81 8.10
CA THR A 205 18.58 16.18 8.81
C THR A 205 19.44 14.95 9.11
N PHE A 206 20.68 15.15 9.51
CA PHE A 206 21.55 14.03 9.89
C PHE A 206 20.92 13.12 10.97
N LEU A 207 20.37 13.70 12.05
CA LEU A 207 19.73 12.92 13.11
C LEU A 207 18.46 12.20 12.63
N GLN A 208 17.68 12.81 11.75
CA GLN A 208 16.54 12.14 11.12
C GLN A 208 16.99 10.95 10.26
N ARG A 209 18.11 11.07 9.53
CA ARG A 209 18.70 9.94 8.79
C ARG A 209 19.23 8.83 9.70
N VAL A 210 19.84 9.18 10.84
CA VAL A 210 20.25 8.20 11.86
C VAL A 210 19.03 7.43 12.37
N LYS A 211 17.96 8.14 12.78
CA LYS A 211 16.69 7.52 13.17
C LYS A 211 16.14 6.61 12.06
N ASN A 212 16.13 7.10 10.82
CA ASN A 212 15.62 6.37 9.67
C ASN A 212 16.40 5.08 9.40
N MET A 213 17.74 5.13 9.52
CA MET A 213 18.61 3.96 9.39
C MET A 213 18.38 2.94 10.50
N LEU A 214 18.23 3.38 11.75
CA LEU A 214 17.94 2.48 12.88
C LEU A 214 16.59 1.76 12.69
N ILE A 215 15.57 2.45 12.19
CA ILE A 215 14.29 1.81 11.84
C ILE A 215 14.49 0.78 10.73
N ALA A 216 15.22 1.15 9.67
CA ALA A 216 15.51 0.23 8.55
C ALA A 216 16.23 -1.05 8.99
N LEU A 217 17.12 -0.97 9.98
CA LEU A 217 17.85 -2.14 10.51
C LEU A 217 17.00 -3.02 11.42
N THR A 218 15.97 -2.46 12.06
CA THR A 218 15.16 -3.16 13.07
C THR A 218 13.80 -3.62 12.55
N GLU A 219 13.31 -3.07 11.43
CA GLU A 219 11.97 -3.36 10.90
C GLU A 219 11.75 -4.86 10.62
N ASN A 220 12.72 -5.55 10.01
CA ASN A 220 12.58 -6.98 9.69
C ASN A 220 12.31 -7.86 10.93
N PHE A 221 12.90 -7.54 12.08
CA PHE A 221 12.69 -8.33 13.30
C PHE A 221 11.23 -8.30 13.76
N MET A 222 10.59 -7.12 13.69
CA MET A 222 9.19 -6.95 14.09
C MET A 222 8.23 -7.70 13.15
N CYS A 223 8.58 -7.79 11.87
CA CYS A 223 7.75 -8.45 10.86
C CYS A 223 7.84 -9.98 10.89
N ASN A 224 8.91 -10.56 11.45
CA ASN A 224 9.04 -12.02 11.54
C ASN A 224 7.84 -12.67 12.25
N VAL A 225 7.28 -12.02 13.27
CA VAL A 225 6.09 -12.50 13.99
C VAL A 225 4.88 -12.69 13.07
N VAL A 226 4.76 -11.85 12.04
CA VAL A 226 3.65 -11.89 11.08
C VAL A 226 3.94 -12.88 9.95
N TYR A 227 5.16 -12.84 9.39
CA TYR A 227 5.45 -13.50 8.11
C TYR A 227 6.17 -14.85 8.23
N SER A 228 6.96 -15.11 9.26
CA SER A 228 7.66 -16.40 9.40
C SER A 228 6.71 -17.60 9.46
N PRO A 229 5.50 -17.51 10.06
CA PRO A 229 4.56 -18.63 10.02
C PRO A 229 4.04 -18.94 8.61
N TYR A 230 3.95 -17.94 7.74
CA TYR A 230 3.58 -18.15 6.34
C TYR A 230 4.71 -18.80 5.54
N GLU A 231 5.96 -18.53 5.89
CA GLU A 231 7.12 -19.21 5.31
C GLU A 231 7.05 -20.73 5.53
N GLN A 232 6.74 -21.12 6.76
CA GLN A 232 6.55 -22.51 7.16
C GLN A 232 5.37 -23.15 6.42
N LEU A 233 4.21 -22.48 6.44
CA LEU A 233 3.01 -22.95 5.75
C LEU A 233 3.23 -23.09 4.23
N ALA A 234 3.92 -22.12 3.61
CA ALA A 234 4.24 -22.19 2.18
C ALA A 234 5.16 -23.36 1.88
N SER A 235 6.22 -23.55 2.67
CA SER A 235 7.18 -24.63 2.46
C SER A 235 6.53 -26.01 2.62
N GLU A 236 5.64 -26.15 3.60
CA GLU A 236 4.82 -27.35 3.82
C GLU A 236 3.89 -27.62 2.62
N VAL A 237 3.07 -26.64 2.22
CA VAL A 237 2.07 -26.84 1.17
C VAL A 237 2.70 -27.04 -0.21
N LEU A 238 3.81 -26.35 -0.49
CA LEU A 238 4.52 -26.42 -1.77
C LEU A 238 5.56 -27.55 -1.80
N GLN A 239 5.83 -28.22 -0.67
CA GLN A 239 6.79 -29.32 -0.55
C GLN A 239 8.21 -28.94 -1.01
N GLN A 240 8.61 -27.69 -0.77
CA GLN A 240 9.95 -27.16 -1.11
C GLN A 240 10.29 -25.99 -0.17
N ASP A 241 11.57 -25.73 0.06
CA ASP A 241 11.98 -24.58 0.88
C ASP A 241 11.61 -23.26 0.17
N VAL A 242 10.74 -22.47 0.80
CA VAL A 242 10.23 -21.21 0.27
C VAL A 242 10.37 -20.13 1.33
N THR A 243 11.00 -19.00 0.98
CA THR A 243 11.01 -17.82 1.85
C THR A 243 9.85 -16.87 1.53
N VAL A 244 9.50 -16.00 2.48
CA VAL A 244 8.55 -14.89 2.22
C VAL A 244 9.05 -13.98 1.10
N LYS A 245 10.36 -13.78 1.00
CA LYS A 245 10.96 -13.00 -0.09
C LYS A 245 10.71 -13.65 -1.45
N ASP A 246 10.76 -14.98 -1.54
CA ASP A 246 10.50 -15.69 -2.80
C ASP A 246 9.03 -15.56 -3.22
N LEU A 247 8.11 -15.71 -2.26
CA LEU A 247 6.69 -15.46 -2.46
C LEU A 247 6.44 -14.05 -2.99
N MET A 248 7.04 -13.04 -2.36
CA MET A 248 6.91 -11.66 -2.80
C MET A 248 7.55 -11.43 -4.18
N SER A 249 8.67 -12.09 -4.47
CA SER A 249 9.37 -11.98 -5.75
C SER A 249 8.63 -12.62 -6.93
N SER A 250 7.56 -13.38 -6.68
CA SER A 250 6.76 -14.05 -7.73
C SER A 250 5.83 -13.10 -8.51
N ALA A 251 5.61 -11.88 -8.01
CA ALA A 251 4.72 -10.91 -8.64
C ALA A 251 5.14 -10.59 -10.08
N SER A 252 4.20 -10.71 -11.01
CA SER A 252 4.38 -10.23 -12.38
C SER A 252 4.27 -8.71 -12.45
N ILE A 253 3.25 -8.15 -11.80
CA ILE A 253 3.03 -6.69 -11.69
C ILE A 253 2.65 -6.34 -10.24
N TRP A 254 3.16 -5.22 -9.77
CA TRP A 254 2.79 -4.59 -8.51
C TRP A 254 1.94 -3.35 -8.80
N LEU A 255 0.65 -3.41 -8.50
CA LEU A 255 -0.31 -2.32 -8.59
C LEU A 255 -0.40 -1.58 -7.24
N PHE A 256 0.39 -0.52 -7.09
CA PHE A 256 0.41 0.32 -5.89
C PHE A 256 -0.71 1.35 -5.91
N ARG A 257 -1.62 1.31 -4.93
CA ARG A 257 -2.71 2.29 -4.70
C ARG A 257 -2.23 3.64 -4.17
N MET A 258 -1.05 4.06 -4.59
CA MET A 258 -0.46 5.35 -4.27
C MET A 258 0.24 5.95 -5.49
N ASP A 259 0.69 7.19 -5.38
CA ASP A 259 1.40 7.95 -6.40
C ASP A 259 2.28 9.04 -5.77
N PHE A 260 3.08 9.72 -6.60
CA PHE A 260 4.05 10.72 -6.14
C PHE A 260 3.43 12.07 -5.76
N VAL A 261 2.13 12.27 -5.98
CA VAL A 261 1.42 13.41 -5.38
C VAL A 261 1.30 13.19 -3.87
N LYS A 262 1.01 11.96 -3.43
CA LYS A 262 0.93 11.59 -2.01
C LYS A 262 2.29 11.24 -1.39
N ILE A 263 3.04 10.32 -2.01
CA ILE A 263 4.30 9.81 -1.46
C ILE A 263 5.51 10.59 -1.98
N ALA A 264 6.64 10.49 -1.28
CA ALA A 264 7.87 11.09 -1.77
C ALA A 264 8.44 10.31 -2.97
N PRO A 265 9.12 10.98 -3.92
CA PRO A 265 9.86 10.32 -4.98
C PRO A 265 10.85 9.28 -4.44
N ARG A 266 10.86 8.09 -5.04
CA ARG A 266 11.76 6.99 -4.70
C ARG A 266 12.09 6.16 -5.96
N PRO A 267 13.12 5.30 -5.92
CA PRO A 267 13.39 4.37 -7.01
C PRO A 267 12.17 3.48 -7.25
N ILE A 268 11.98 3.08 -8.51
CA ILE A 268 10.90 2.19 -8.94
C ILE A 268 11.42 1.18 -9.96
N MET A 269 10.79 0.01 -10.01
CA MET A 269 11.06 -1.01 -11.02
C MET A 269 10.01 -0.98 -12.13
N PRO A 270 10.32 -1.46 -13.35
CA PRO A 270 9.40 -1.42 -14.49
C PRO A 270 8.07 -2.16 -14.26
N ASN A 271 8.07 -3.17 -13.38
CA ASN A 271 6.86 -3.91 -12.99
C ASN A 271 6.09 -3.27 -11.80
N MET A 272 6.49 -2.09 -11.34
CA MET A 272 5.81 -1.33 -10.29
C MET A 272 4.97 -0.22 -10.91
N VAL A 273 3.66 -0.38 -10.84
CA VAL A 273 2.66 0.51 -11.45
C VAL A 273 1.89 1.22 -10.36
N PHE A 274 1.76 2.53 -10.50
CA PHE A 274 1.12 3.40 -9.52
C PHE A 274 -0.29 3.77 -9.97
N ILE A 275 -1.28 3.32 -9.21
CA ILE A 275 -2.72 3.47 -9.42
C ILE A 275 -3.36 4.24 -8.24
N GLY A 276 -2.67 5.27 -7.74
CA GLY A 276 -3.21 6.19 -6.73
C GLY A 276 -4.53 6.81 -7.18
N GLY A 277 -5.46 7.02 -6.25
CA GLY A 277 -6.76 7.63 -6.57
C GLY A 277 -7.69 6.76 -7.43
N ILE A 278 -7.53 5.44 -7.40
CA ILE A 278 -8.38 4.49 -8.15
C ILE A 278 -9.89 4.62 -7.87
N ASN A 279 -10.27 5.19 -6.73
CA ASN A 279 -11.67 5.41 -6.36
C ASN A 279 -12.21 6.81 -6.75
N CYS A 280 -11.38 7.69 -7.32
CA CYS A 280 -11.74 9.10 -7.50
C CYS A 280 -12.82 9.34 -8.56
N ALA A 281 -12.86 8.56 -9.64
CA ALA A 281 -13.78 8.75 -10.76
C ALA A 281 -15.23 8.34 -10.44
N ASN A 282 -15.48 7.71 -9.29
CA ASN A 282 -16.79 7.19 -8.91
C ASN A 282 -17.61 8.27 -8.17
N THR A 283 -17.96 9.37 -8.85
CA THR A 283 -18.93 10.34 -8.32
C THR A 283 -20.33 10.01 -8.80
N LYS A 284 -21.26 9.78 -7.88
CA LYS A 284 -22.69 9.58 -8.14
C LYS A 284 -23.47 10.80 -7.67
N PRO A 285 -24.64 11.08 -8.27
CA PRO A 285 -25.56 12.08 -7.72
C PRO A 285 -25.89 11.75 -6.26
N LEU A 286 -25.89 12.77 -5.40
CA LEU A 286 -26.29 12.61 -4.01
C LEU A 286 -27.76 12.19 -3.92
N SER A 287 -28.11 11.44 -2.86
CA SER A 287 -29.52 11.17 -2.58
C SER A 287 -30.24 12.46 -2.20
N GLN A 288 -31.58 12.47 -2.33
CA GLN A 288 -32.41 13.62 -1.95
C GLN A 288 -32.18 14.07 -0.50
N GLU A 289 -31.87 13.13 0.41
CA GLU A 289 -31.54 13.42 1.80
C GLU A 289 -30.25 14.26 1.92
N PHE A 290 -29.16 13.81 1.29
CA PHE A 290 -27.89 14.54 1.36
C PHE A 290 -27.92 15.86 0.60
N GLU A 291 -28.64 15.92 -0.52
CA GLU A 291 -28.92 17.17 -1.23
C GLU A 291 -29.64 18.18 -0.33
N ALA A 292 -30.64 17.75 0.44
CA ALA A 292 -31.34 18.63 1.38
C ALA A 292 -30.39 19.22 2.44
N TYR A 293 -29.48 18.41 3.00
CA TYR A 293 -28.49 18.90 3.96
C TYR A 293 -27.53 19.93 3.35
N VAL A 294 -27.06 19.67 2.13
CA VAL A 294 -26.14 20.56 1.40
C VAL A 294 -26.83 21.86 0.96
N ASN A 295 -28.11 21.80 0.61
CA ASN A 295 -28.88 22.99 0.26
C ASN A 295 -29.14 23.87 1.50
N ALA A 296 -29.48 23.26 2.63
CA ALA A 296 -29.70 23.95 3.90
C ALA A 296 -28.44 24.63 4.46
N SER A 297 -27.24 24.23 4.03
CA SER A 297 -25.97 24.80 4.51
C SER A 297 -25.68 26.24 4.06
N GLY A 298 -26.54 26.82 3.21
CA GLY A 298 -26.41 28.19 2.73
C GLY A 298 -25.07 28.49 2.06
N GLU A 299 -24.55 29.70 2.29
CA GLU A 299 -23.28 30.19 1.73
C GLU A 299 -22.05 29.64 2.44
N HIS A 300 -22.18 29.30 3.72
CA HIS A 300 -21.07 28.75 4.52
C HIS A 300 -20.62 27.39 4.01
N GLY A 301 -21.52 26.60 3.43
CA GLY A 301 -21.20 25.29 2.87
C GLY A 301 -21.11 24.20 3.94
N ILE A 302 -20.51 23.07 3.57
CA ILE A 302 -20.43 21.88 4.43
C ILE A 302 -19.01 21.52 4.84
N VAL A 303 -18.91 20.84 5.98
CA VAL A 303 -17.73 20.09 6.42
C VAL A 303 -18.10 18.61 6.48
N VAL A 304 -17.30 17.78 5.82
CA VAL A 304 -17.46 16.31 5.88
C VAL A 304 -16.56 15.78 6.98
N PHE A 305 -17.07 14.89 7.84
CA PHE A 305 -16.27 14.32 8.93
C PHE A 305 -16.42 12.79 9.00
N SER A 306 -15.30 12.09 8.81
CA SER A 306 -15.24 10.63 8.87
C SER A 306 -13.89 10.12 9.39
N LEU A 307 -13.93 9.25 10.41
CA LEU A 307 -12.73 8.57 10.94
C LEU A 307 -12.53 7.17 10.35
N GLY A 308 -13.18 6.85 9.22
CA GLY A 308 -13.00 5.57 8.53
C GLY A 308 -13.77 4.40 9.15
N SER A 309 -13.84 3.27 8.44
CA SER A 309 -14.75 2.17 8.76
C SER A 309 -14.48 1.47 10.09
N MET A 310 -13.23 1.49 10.55
CA MET A 310 -12.77 0.78 11.76
C MET A 310 -12.99 1.57 13.06
N VAL A 311 -13.50 2.80 12.99
CA VAL A 311 -13.83 3.61 14.15
C VAL A 311 -15.35 3.73 14.23
N SER A 312 -15.94 2.87 15.06
CA SER A 312 -17.39 2.82 15.27
C SER A 312 -17.84 3.82 16.33
N ASP A 313 -17.09 3.98 17.40
CA ASP A 313 -17.37 4.87 18.50
C ASP A 313 -16.12 5.65 18.93
N ILE A 314 -16.39 6.79 19.56
CA ILE A 314 -15.38 7.68 20.16
C ILE A 314 -15.80 7.79 21.61
N PRO A 315 -14.87 7.69 22.58
CA PRO A 315 -15.20 7.84 24.00
C PRO A 315 -15.99 9.13 24.24
N GLU A 316 -17.07 9.03 25.03
CA GLU A 316 -18.08 10.08 25.19
C GLU A 316 -17.47 11.46 25.44
N LYS A 317 -16.52 11.56 26.39
CA LYS A 317 -15.82 12.82 26.68
C LYS A 317 -15.17 13.44 25.44
N LYS A 318 -14.47 12.62 24.64
CA LYS A 318 -13.80 13.10 23.42
C LYS A 318 -14.83 13.42 22.33
N ALA A 319 -15.91 12.65 22.21
CA ALA A 319 -17.00 12.95 21.29
C ALA A 319 -17.69 14.27 21.63
N MET A 320 -17.87 14.59 22.91
CA MET A 320 -18.40 15.88 23.37
C MET A 320 -17.43 17.05 23.12
N GLU A 321 -16.13 16.86 23.33
CA GLU A 321 -15.11 17.88 22.99
C GLU A 321 -15.09 18.18 21.49
N ILE A 322 -15.22 17.15 20.65
CA ILE A 322 -15.34 17.31 19.20
C ILE A 322 -16.66 18.02 18.84
N ALA A 323 -17.79 17.59 19.41
CA ALA A 323 -19.09 18.21 19.17
C ALA A 323 -19.12 19.70 19.54
N ASP A 324 -18.45 20.08 20.63
CA ASP A 324 -18.29 21.47 21.06
C ASP A 324 -17.55 22.31 20.00
N ALA A 325 -16.45 21.80 19.44
CA ALA A 325 -15.70 22.48 18.39
C ALA A 325 -16.53 22.66 17.10
N LEU A 326 -17.23 21.60 16.70
CA LEU A 326 -18.10 21.61 15.50
C LEU A 326 -19.25 22.60 15.64
N GLY A 327 -19.77 22.80 16.86
CA GLY A 327 -20.83 23.77 17.14
C GLY A 327 -20.41 25.24 17.02
N LYS A 328 -19.10 25.52 16.98
CA LYS A 328 -18.55 26.90 16.92
C LYS A 328 -18.23 27.38 15.50
N ILE A 329 -18.40 26.53 14.50
CA ILE A 329 -18.21 26.89 13.10
C ILE A 329 -19.58 27.07 12.40
N PRO A 330 -19.70 28.00 11.43
CA PRO A 330 -20.98 28.28 10.79
C PRO A 330 -21.40 27.25 9.73
N GLN A 331 -20.50 26.35 9.32
CA GLN A 331 -20.79 25.30 8.33
C GLN A 331 -21.73 24.23 8.89
N THR A 332 -22.52 23.62 8.00
CA THR A 332 -23.21 22.37 8.31
C THR A 332 -22.19 21.23 8.31
N VAL A 333 -22.14 20.46 9.39
CA VAL A 333 -21.20 19.34 9.52
C VAL A 333 -21.93 18.02 9.33
N LEU A 334 -21.49 17.23 8.35
CA LEU A 334 -21.96 15.86 8.13
C LEU A 334 -20.97 14.89 8.76
N TRP A 335 -21.32 14.35 9.92
CA TRP A 335 -20.43 13.51 10.72
C TRP A 335 -20.87 12.05 10.67
N ARG A 336 -20.03 11.19 10.08
CA ARG A 336 -20.18 9.74 10.20
C ARG A 336 -19.85 9.29 11.62
N TYR A 337 -20.86 8.85 12.35
CA TYR A 337 -20.72 8.41 13.74
C TYR A 337 -21.76 7.34 14.08
N THR A 338 -21.30 6.22 14.64
CA THR A 338 -22.19 5.10 15.03
C THR A 338 -22.29 4.90 16.54
N GLY A 339 -21.59 5.72 17.33
CA GLY A 339 -21.68 5.72 18.80
C GLY A 339 -22.88 6.52 19.35
N THR A 340 -22.91 6.68 20.67
CA THR A 340 -23.96 7.43 21.38
C THR A 340 -23.92 8.92 21.07
N ARG A 341 -25.04 9.48 20.61
CA ARG A 341 -25.16 10.91 20.27
C ARG A 341 -24.63 11.80 21.42
N PRO A 342 -23.66 12.70 21.18
CA PRO A 342 -23.17 13.63 22.19
C PRO A 342 -24.31 14.52 22.71
N SER A 343 -24.40 14.70 24.02
CA SER A 343 -25.46 15.50 24.66
C SER A 343 -25.39 16.98 24.33
N ASN A 344 -24.20 17.50 24.01
CA ASN A 344 -23.94 18.89 23.62
C ASN A 344 -23.91 19.11 22.08
N LEU A 345 -24.42 18.18 21.28
CA LEU A 345 -24.37 18.30 19.83
C LEU A 345 -25.21 19.49 19.32
N ALA A 346 -24.54 20.45 18.68
CA ALA A 346 -25.16 21.64 18.11
C ALA A 346 -26.01 21.33 16.87
N LYS A 347 -26.96 22.24 16.54
CA LYS A 347 -27.91 22.08 15.44
C LYS A 347 -27.29 22.05 14.05
N ASN A 348 -26.08 22.61 13.88
CA ASN A 348 -25.37 22.62 12.60
C ASN A 348 -24.71 21.26 12.30
N THR A 349 -24.66 20.33 13.25
CA THR A 349 -24.00 19.03 13.07
C THR A 349 -25.03 17.90 12.96
N ILE A 350 -24.94 17.13 11.87
CA ILE A 350 -25.83 16.02 11.55
C ILE A 350 -25.04 14.72 11.63
N LEU A 351 -25.52 13.80 12.47
CA LEU A 351 -24.92 12.46 12.60
C LEU A 351 -25.56 11.52 11.58
N VAL A 352 -24.71 10.81 10.84
CA VAL A 352 -25.14 9.77 9.91
C VAL A 352 -24.36 8.48 10.14
N LYS A 353 -24.96 7.34 9.84
CA LYS A 353 -24.28 6.03 9.97
C LYS A 353 -23.30 5.76 8.83
N TRP A 354 -23.58 6.32 7.65
CA TRP A 354 -22.76 6.17 6.46
C TRP A 354 -22.78 7.46 5.63
N LEU A 355 -21.66 7.80 5.01
CA LEU A 355 -21.53 8.97 4.13
C LEU A 355 -21.28 8.49 2.69
N PRO A 356 -21.95 9.07 1.68
CA PRO A 356 -21.46 9.05 0.31
C PRO A 356 -20.26 10.01 0.23
N GLN A 357 -19.15 9.62 0.87
CA GLN A 357 -18.03 10.51 1.22
C GLN A 357 -17.42 11.16 -0.03
N ASN A 358 -17.08 10.37 -1.05
CA ASN A 358 -16.50 10.90 -2.29
C ASN A 358 -17.47 11.88 -2.99
N ASP A 359 -18.76 11.56 -3.04
CA ASP A 359 -19.78 12.41 -3.67
C ASP A 359 -19.95 13.74 -2.94
N LEU A 360 -19.98 13.71 -1.60
CA LEU A 360 -20.01 14.92 -0.77
C LEU A 360 -18.74 15.75 -0.94
N LEU A 361 -17.56 15.11 -0.97
CA LEU A 361 -16.30 15.82 -1.17
C LEU A 361 -16.25 16.49 -2.55
N GLY A 362 -16.82 15.87 -3.59
CA GLY A 362 -16.94 16.44 -4.93
C GLY A 362 -17.94 17.59 -5.05
N HIS A 363 -18.77 17.83 -4.03
CA HIS A 363 -19.77 18.89 -4.09
C HIS A 363 -19.15 20.30 -3.94
N PRO A 364 -19.53 21.31 -4.76
CA PRO A 364 -18.93 22.66 -4.73
C PRO A 364 -19.05 23.43 -3.39
N LYS A 365 -20.01 23.04 -2.55
CA LYS A 365 -20.20 23.62 -1.20
C LYS A 365 -19.29 23.01 -0.14
N THR A 366 -18.51 22.00 -0.44
CA THR A 366 -17.60 21.39 0.54
C THR A 366 -16.41 22.29 0.79
N ARG A 367 -16.17 22.61 2.07
CA ARG A 367 -15.11 23.54 2.50
C ARG A 367 -13.93 22.84 3.13
N ALA A 368 -14.16 21.81 3.93
CA ALA A 368 -13.11 21.06 4.58
C ALA A 368 -13.52 19.60 4.80
N PHE A 369 -12.51 18.75 4.96
CA PHE A 369 -12.66 17.35 5.29
C PHE A 369 -11.93 17.01 6.59
N ILE A 370 -12.67 16.60 7.62
CA ILE A 370 -12.09 16.04 8.84
C ILE A 370 -11.91 14.54 8.64
N THR A 371 -10.67 14.07 8.71
CA THR A 371 -10.32 12.70 8.33
C THR A 371 -9.31 12.06 9.28
N HIS A 372 -9.44 10.76 9.51
CA HIS A 372 -8.39 9.95 10.14
C HIS A 372 -7.12 9.77 9.26
N SER A 373 -7.06 10.35 8.06
CA SER A 373 -5.88 10.26 7.16
C SER A 373 -5.60 8.86 6.60
N GLY A 374 -6.62 8.00 6.54
CA GLY A 374 -6.55 6.75 5.79
C GLY A 374 -6.35 7.01 4.29
N SER A 375 -5.63 6.10 3.62
CA SER A 375 -5.21 6.30 2.21
C SER A 375 -6.36 6.58 1.23
N HIS A 376 -7.56 6.02 1.42
CA HIS A 376 -8.72 6.34 0.57
C HIS A 376 -9.20 7.78 0.77
N GLY A 377 -9.44 8.18 2.03
CA GLY A 377 -9.91 9.54 2.33
C GLY A 377 -8.93 10.62 1.88
N ILE A 378 -7.62 10.36 1.98
CA ILE A 378 -6.60 11.28 1.43
C ILE A 378 -6.76 11.46 -0.08
N TYR A 379 -6.93 10.38 -0.83
CA TYR A 379 -7.13 10.48 -2.28
C TYR A 379 -8.44 11.15 -2.65
N GLU A 380 -9.54 10.85 -1.95
CA GLU A 380 -10.82 11.55 -2.18
C GLU A 380 -10.70 13.05 -1.89
N GLY A 381 -9.95 13.44 -0.86
CA GLY A 381 -9.63 14.84 -0.56
C GLY A 381 -8.79 15.51 -1.66
N ILE A 382 -7.73 14.85 -2.13
CA ILE A 382 -6.89 15.34 -3.24
C ILE A 382 -7.71 15.45 -4.53
N CYS A 383 -8.44 14.40 -4.90
CA CYS A 383 -9.21 14.35 -6.12
C CYS A 383 -10.30 15.42 -6.17
N ASN A 384 -10.91 15.75 -5.04
CA ASN A 384 -11.94 16.79 -5.00
C ASN A 384 -11.40 18.17 -4.59
N GLY A 385 -10.09 18.30 -4.36
CA GLY A 385 -9.46 19.56 -4.00
C GLY A 385 -9.95 20.11 -2.67
N VAL A 386 -10.23 19.25 -1.69
CA VAL A 386 -10.79 19.65 -0.39
C VAL A 386 -9.69 19.64 0.68
N PRO A 387 -9.40 20.78 1.33
CA PRO A 387 -8.37 20.84 2.37
C PRO A 387 -8.80 20.08 3.63
N MET A 388 -7.84 19.57 4.39
CA MET A 388 -8.09 18.55 5.41
C MET A 388 -7.71 18.99 6.82
N VAL A 389 -8.52 18.61 7.82
CA VAL A 389 -8.09 18.49 9.21
C VAL A 389 -7.90 17.02 9.52
N MET A 390 -6.68 16.65 9.90
CA MET A 390 -6.22 15.27 9.95
C MET A 390 -6.07 14.82 11.40
N LEU A 391 -6.80 13.77 11.77
CA LEU A 391 -6.86 13.17 13.11
C LEU A 391 -6.35 11.71 13.04
N PRO A 392 -5.05 11.48 12.73
CA PRO A 392 -4.53 10.13 12.55
C PRO A 392 -4.60 9.31 13.84
N LEU A 393 -4.92 8.02 13.69
CA LEU A 393 -5.21 7.11 14.80
C LEU A 393 -4.23 5.94 14.89
N PHE A 394 -3.95 5.28 13.76
CA PHE A 394 -3.09 4.08 13.70
C PHE A 394 -2.61 3.78 12.27
N GLY A 395 -1.74 2.77 12.13
CA GLY A 395 -1.28 2.29 10.83
C GLY A 395 -0.49 3.34 10.06
N ASP A 396 -0.81 3.51 8.77
CA ASP A 396 -0.15 4.46 7.85
C ASP A 396 -0.62 5.92 8.02
N GLN A 397 -1.65 6.14 8.84
CA GLN A 397 -2.37 7.42 8.92
C GLN A 397 -1.49 8.59 9.35
N MET A 398 -0.59 8.38 10.32
CA MET A 398 0.32 9.42 10.80
C MET A 398 1.34 9.85 9.73
N ASP A 399 1.85 8.90 8.94
CA ASP A 399 2.76 9.22 7.83
C ASP A 399 2.00 9.93 6.70
N ASN A 400 0.76 9.52 6.41
CA ASN A 400 -0.09 10.22 5.45
C ASN A 400 -0.39 11.65 5.88
N ALA A 401 -0.78 11.86 7.15
CA ALA A 401 -1.04 13.18 7.71
C ALA A 401 0.19 14.08 7.58
N LYS A 402 1.39 13.55 7.91
CA LYS A 402 2.64 14.32 7.80
C LYS A 402 2.95 14.74 6.37
N ARG A 403 2.69 13.87 5.39
CA ARG A 403 2.91 14.15 3.96
C ARG A 403 1.97 15.22 3.42
N MET A 404 0.71 15.26 3.87
CA MET A 404 -0.23 16.29 3.45
C MET A 404 0.04 17.62 4.14
N GLU A 405 0.41 17.59 5.44
CA GLU A 405 0.82 18.77 6.18
C GLU A 405 2.06 19.43 5.55
N SER A 406 3.08 18.65 5.17
CA SER A 406 4.29 19.18 4.53
C SER A 406 4.03 19.81 3.15
N ARG A 407 2.88 19.53 2.53
CA ARG A 407 2.41 20.10 1.26
C ARG A 407 1.44 21.27 1.46
N GLY A 408 1.20 21.68 2.70
CA GLY A 408 0.26 22.76 3.03
C GLY A 408 -1.18 22.44 2.64
N ALA A 409 -1.55 21.15 2.59
CA ALA A 409 -2.87 20.68 2.16
C ALA A 409 -3.81 20.34 3.33
N GLY A 410 -3.32 20.47 4.56
CA GLY A 410 -4.12 20.28 5.77
C GLY A 410 -3.33 20.50 7.04
N VAL A 411 -4.05 20.46 8.17
CA VAL A 411 -3.49 20.56 9.53
C VAL A 411 -3.66 19.22 10.23
N SER A 412 -2.60 18.72 10.87
CA SER A 412 -2.66 17.49 11.67
C SER A 412 -2.82 17.81 13.15
N LEU A 413 -3.76 17.13 13.83
CA LEU A 413 -3.95 17.23 15.28
C LEU A 413 -3.84 15.85 15.91
N ASN A 414 -3.28 15.80 17.12
CA ASN A 414 -3.31 14.58 17.94
C ASN A 414 -4.69 14.48 18.61
N VAL A 415 -5.51 13.53 18.19
CA VAL A 415 -6.89 13.36 18.68
C VAL A 415 -6.97 13.18 20.21
N LEU A 416 -5.94 12.61 20.83
CA LEU A 416 -5.88 12.33 22.27
C LEU A 416 -5.61 13.58 23.10
N GLU A 417 -4.90 14.54 22.51
CA GLU A 417 -4.36 15.73 23.19
C GLU A 417 -5.13 16.99 22.82
N MET A 418 -5.68 17.05 21.60
CA MET A 418 -6.40 18.23 21.11
C MET A 418 -7.58 18.59 22.00
N THR A 419 -7.77 19.89 22.17
CA THR A 419 -8.93 20.50 22.79
C THR A 419 -9.98 20.87 21.73
N SER A 420 -11.17 21.26 22.18
CA SER A 420 -12.20 21.84 21.31
C SER A 420 -11.69 23.08 20.55
N ALA A 421 -10.91 23.93 21.22
CA ALA A 421 -10.35 25.14 20.62
C ALA A 421 -9.32 24.81 19.52
N ASP A 422 -8.53 23.76 19.69
CA ASP A 422 -7.55 23.34 18.68
C ASP A 422 -8.24 22.88 17.39
N LEU A 423 -9.31 22.09 17.51
CA LEU A 423 -10.08 21.62 16.37
C LEU A 423 -10.83 22.76 15.67
N GLU A 424 -11.45 23.66 16.44
CA GLU A 424 -12.09 24.87 15.92
C GLU A 424 -11.10 25.74 15.13
N ASN A 425 -9.92 26.00 15.72
CA ASN A 425 -8.88 26.79 15.09
C ASN A 425 -8.36 26.12 13.82
N ALA A 426 -8.10 24.81 13.85
CA ALA A 426 -7.66 24.07 12.66
C ALA A 426 -8.68 24.16 11.52
N LEU A 427 -9.97 24.02 11.82
CA LEU A 427 -11.06 24.17 10.84
C LEU A 427 -11.11 25.58 10.26
N LYS A 428 -11.08 26.61 11.13
CA LYS A 428 -11.05 28.01 10.68
C LYS A 428 -9.83 28.29 9.81
N THR A 429 -8.67 27.76 10.16
CA THR A 429 -7.44 27.91 9.38
C THR A 429 -7.60 27.29 7.99
N VAL A 430 -7.93 26.01 7.86
CA VAL A 430 -7.99 25.35 6.55
C VAL A 430 -9.13 25.85 5.66
N ILE A 431 -10.18 26.43 6.24
CA ILE A 431 -11.32 27.01 5.51
C ILE A 431 -11.01 28.45 5.04
N ASN A 432 -10.37 29.27 5.88
CA ASN A 432 -10.24 30.71 5.62
C ASN A 432 -8.89 31.11 5.03
N ASP A 433 -7.81 30.38 5.33
CA ASP A 433 -6.51 30.62 4.71
C ASP A 433 -6.48 29.99 3.31
N LYS A 434 -6.43 30.86 2.30
CA LYS A 434 -6.47 30.49 0.88
C LYS A 434 -5.34 29.56 0.48
N SER A 435 -4.19 29.62 1.14
CA SER A 435 -3.03 28.79 0.79
C SER A 435 -3.37 27.29 0.87
N TYR A 436 -4.19 26.86 1.83
CA TYR A 436 -4.61 25.46 1.93
C TYR A 436 -5.45 25.02 0.74
N LYS A 437 -6.40 25.86 0.32
CA LYS A 437 -7.24 25.59 -0.85
C LYS A 437 -6.42 25.61 -2.14
N GLU A 438 -5.53 26.58 -2.30
CA GLU A 438 -4.64 26.68 -3.47
C GLU A 438 -3.71 25.47 -3.57
N ASN A 439 -3.08 25.07 -2.46
CA ASN A 439 -2.19 23.91 -2.41
C ASN A 439 -2.94 22.61 -2.73
N ILE A 440 -4.10 22.34 -2.12
CA ILE A 440 -4.84 21.10 -2.43
C ILE A 440 -5.38 21.09 -3.86
N MET A 441 -5.77 22.25 -4.42
CA MET A 441 -6.19 22.35 -5.82
C MET A 441 -5.01 22.10 -6.76
N HIS A 442 -3.82 22.60 -6.42
CA HIS A 442 -2.60 22.30 -7.15
C HIS A 442 -2.29 20.80 -7.12
N LEU A 443 -2.34 20.15 -5.96
CA LEU A 443 -2.17 18.69 -5.85
C LEU A 443 -3.25 17.93 -6.63
N SER A 444 -4.49 18.40 -6.62
CA SER A 444 -5.60 17.83 -7.40
C SER A 444 -5.30 17.87 -8.90
N SER A 445 -4.83 19.02 -9.39
CA SER A 445 -4.46 19.20 -10.80
C SER A 445 -3.33 18.26 -11.21
N LEU A 446 -2.28 18.15 -10.40
CA LEU A 446 -1.17 17.24 -10.65
C LEU A 446 -1.60 15.77 -10.62
N HIS A 447 -2.51 15.40 -9.71
CA HIS A 447 -2.99 14.03 -9.57
C HIS A 447 -3.84 13.58 -10.77
N LYS A 448 -4.66 14.50 -11.28
CA LYS A 448 -5.58 14.25 -12.41
C LYS A 448 -4.92 14.41 -13.78
N ASP A 449 -3.79 15.11 -13.85
CA ASP A 449 -3.03 15.27 -15.10
C ASP A 449 -2.24 14.01 -15.41
N ARG A 450 -2.91 13.04 -16.03
CA ARG A 450 -2.37 11.71 -16.34
C ARG A 450 -2.91 11.21 -17.68
N PRO A 451 -2.14 10.38 -18.40
CA PRO A 451 -2.55 9.88 -19.71
C PRO A 451 -3.63 8.78 -19.63
N ILE A 452 -3.70 8.04 -18.52
CA ILE A 452 -4.61 6.90 -18.33
C ILE A 452 -5.17 6.98 -16.92
N GLU A 453 -6.48 6.77 -16.76
CA GLU A 453 -7.11 6.72 -15.44
C GLU A 453 -6.65 5.48 -14.65
N PRO A 454 -6.54 5.55 -13.31
CA PRO A 454 -5.89 4.50 -12.52
C PRO A 454 -6.65 3.17 -12.57
N LEU A 455 -7.98 3.23 -12.72
CA LEU A 455 -8.82 2.05 -12.83
C LEU A 455 -8.56 1.33 -14.16
N ASP A 456 -8.59 2.06 -15.27
CA ASP A 456 -8.25 1.54 -16.59
C ASP A 456 -6.82 0.98 -16.64
N LEU A 457 -5.87 1.68 -15.99
CA LEU A 457 -4.49 1.24 -15.90
C LEU A 457 -4.36 -0.08 -15.11
N ALA A 458 -5.06 -0.21 -13.98
CA ALA A 458 -5.08 -1.44 -13.20
C ALA A 458 -5.61 -2.62 -14.02
N VAL A 459 -6.75 -2.43 -14.70
CA VAL A 459 -7.37 -3.44 -15.57
C VAL A 459 -6.44 -3.81 -16.72
N PHE A 460 -5.83 -2.83 -17.39
CA PHE A 460 -4.88 -3.06 -18.46
C PHE A 460 -3.74 -4.00 -18.03
N TRP A 461 -3.15 -3.78 -16.86
CA TRP A 461 -2.05 -4.61 -16.37
C TRP A 461 -2.49 -6.00 -15.92
N VAL A 462 -3.71 -6.15 -15.39
CA VAL A 462 -4.29 -7.48 -15.14
C VAL A 462 -4.43 -8.24 -16.46
N GLU A 463 -5.05 -7.63 -17.46
CA GLU A 463 -5.20 -8.25 -18.78
C GLU A 463 -3.83 -8.50 -19.46
N PHE A 464 -2.85 -7.61 -19.27
CA PHE A 464 -1.49 -7.79 -19.80
C PHE A 464 -0.87 -9.07 -19.26
N VAL A 465 -0.91 -9.27 -17.94
CA VAL A 465 -0.37 -10.48 -17.31
C VAL A 465 -1.09 -11.74 -17.80
N MET A 466 -2.41 -11.67 -17.99
CA MET A 466 -3.19 -12.77 -18.55
C MET A 466 -2.77 -13.11 -19.99
N ARG A 467 -2.66 -12.09 -20.87
CA ARG A 467 -2.29 -12.26 -22.28
C ARG A 467 -0.88 -12.80 -22.46
N HIS A 468 0.06 -12.39 -21.60
CA HIS A 468 1.48 -12.72 -21.74
C HIS A 468 1.96 -13.81 -20.77
N LYS A 469 1.05 -14.37 -19.96
CA LYS A 469 1.36 -15.40 -18.95
C LYS A 469 2.49 -14.97 -18.00
N GLY A 470 2.43 -13.71 -17.57
CA GLY A 470 3.42 -13.08 -16.71
C GLY A 470 4.08 -11.84 -17.33
N ALA A 471 5.15 -11.35 -16.69
CA ALA A 471 5.87 -10.14 -17.11
C ALA A 471 7.39 -10.20 -16.84
N LEU A 472 8.03 -11.34 -17.14
CA LEU A 472 9.44 -11.59 -16.80
C LEU A 472 10.41 -10.52 -17.36
N HIS A 473 10.13 -9.97 -18.54
CA HIS A 473 10.93 -8.91 -19.18
C HIS A 473 10.94 -7.57 -18.42
N LEU A 474 10.02 -7.37 -17.47
CA LEU A 474 9.99 -6.18 -16.60
C LEU A 474 10.75 -6.38 -15.29
N ARG A 475 11.26 -7.60 -15.03
CA ARG A 475 11.97 -7.92 -13.79
C ARG A 475 13.46 -7.57 -13.91
N PRO A 476 14.05 -6.91 -12.91
CA PRO A 476 15.48 -6.60 -12.92
C PRO A 476 16.33 -7.86 -12.77
N ALA A 477 17.55 -7.83 -13.33
CA ALA A 477 18.53 -8.90 -13.16
C ALA A 477 18.92 -9.13 -11.67
N ALA A 478 18.65 -8.16 -10.80
CA ALA A 478 18.87 -8.23 -9.36
C ALA A 478 18.22 -9.45 -8.67
N HIS A 479 17.17 -10.03 -9.26
CA HIS A 479 16.59 -11.28 -8.74
C HIS A 479 17.52 -12.49 -8.84
N PHE A 480 18.52 -12.44 -9.73
CA PHE A 480 19.44 -13.54 -10.02
C PHE A 480 20.85 -13.30 -9.48
N LEU A 481 21.07 -12.19 -8.77
CA LEU A 481 22.37 -11.85 -8.19
C LEU A 481 22.43 -12.26 -6.72
N THR A 482 23.61 -12.70 -6.29
CA THR A 482 23.90 -12.82 -4.86
C THR A 482 24.02 -11.42 -4.22
N TRP A 483 23.89 -11.34 -2.89
CA TRP A 483 23.92 -10.05 -2.19
C TRP A 483 25.24 -9.29 -2.41
N TYR A 484 26.38 -9.98 -2.51
CA TYR A 484 27.68 -9.35 -2.74
C TYR A 484 27.86 -8.91 -4.20
N GLN A 485 27.29 -9.63 -5.17
CA GLN A 485 27.25 -9.21 -6.57
C GLN A 485 26.36 -7.98 -6.77
N TYR A 486 25.19 -7.94 -6.11
CA TYR A 486 24.28 -6.79 -6.17
C TYR A 486 24.94 -5.48 -5.71
N TYR A 487 25.77 -5.55 -4.66
CA TYR A 487 26.54 -4.40 -4.16
C TYR A 487 27.95 -4.28 -4.77
N SER A 488 28.28 -5.08 -5.80
CA SER A 488 29.58 -5.12 -6.47
C SER A 488 30.78 -5.31 -5.53
N LEU A 489 30.59 -5.99 -4.40
CA LEU A 489 31.63 -6.20 -3.39
C LEU A 489 32.73 -7.15 -3.88
N ASP A 490 32.39 -8.08 -4.76
CA ASP A 490 33.33 -8.93 -5.49
C ASP A 490 34.24 -8.13 -6.41
N VAL A 491 33.68 -7.19 -7.19
CA VAL A 491 34.43 -6.28 -8.06
C VAL A 491 35.30 -5.33 -7.25
N ILE A 492 34.75 -4.71 -6.19
CA ILE A 492 35.50 -3.83 -5.29
C ILE A 492 36.64 -4.61 -4.63
N GLY A 493 36.39 -5.82 -4.14
CA GLY A 493 37.39 -6.69 -3.56
C GLY A 493 38.52 -7.02 -4.55
N PHE A 494 38.18 -7.37 -5.79
CA PHE A 494 39.16 -7.64 -6.85
C PHE A 494 40.03 -6.42 -7.18
N LEU A 495 39.42 -5.23 -7.34
CA LEU A 495 40.16 -3.99 -7.61
C LEU A 495 41.06 -3.59 -6.44
N LEU A 496 40.60 -3.75 -5.20
CA LEU A 496 41.42 -3.51 -4.00
C LEU A 496 42.61 -4.46 -3.94
N ALA A 497 42.43 -5.74 -4.27
CA ALA A 497 43.53 -6.71 -4.32
C ALA A 497 44.61 -6.31 -5.34
N ILE A 498 44.22 -5.79 -6.51
CA ILE A 498 45.17 -5.26 -7.51
C ILE A 498 45.95 -4.08 -6.94
N VAL A 499 45.27 -3.08 -6.36
CA VAL A 499 45.91 -1.88 -5.80
C VAL A 499 46.89 -2.25 -4.68
N LEU A 500 46.47 -3.12 -3.76
CA LEU A 500 47.32 -3.61 -2.66
C LEU A 500 48.51 -4.43 -3.19
N GLY A 501 48.29 -5.25 -4.22
CA GLY A 501 49.35 -6.01 -4.89
C GLY A 501 50.41 -5.09 -5.52
N VAL A 502 49.99 -4.07 -6.28
CA VAL A 502 50.91 -3.07 -6.86
C VAL A 502 51.65 -2.31 -5.76
N ALA A 503 50.95 -1.83 -4.73
CA ALA A 503 51.56 -1.13 -3.60
C ALA A 503 52.59 -2.01 -2.88
N PHE A 504 52.29 -3.29 -2.68
CA PHE A 504 53.21 -4.27 -2.08
C PHE A 504 54.45 -4.49 -2.95
N VAL A 505 54.29 -4.63 -4.27
CA VAL A 505 55.43 -4.76 -5.20
C VAL A 505 56.29 -3.51 -5.17
N VAL A 506 55.69 -2.30 -5.26
CA VAL A 506 56.42 -1.02 -5.16
C VAL A 506 57.15 -0.93 -3.82
N TYR A 507 56.49 -1.26 -2.70
CA TYR A 507 57.12 -1.29 -1.39
C TYR A 507 58.32 -2.25 -1.35
N LYS A 508 58.19 -3.47 -1.87
CA LYS A 508 59.28 -4.44 -1.94
C LYS A 508 60.43 -3.96 -2.83
N CYS A 509 60.15 -3.37 -3.98
CA CYS A 509 61.15 -2.77 -4.86
C CYS A 509 61.88 -1.61 -4.17
N CYS A 510 61.15 -0.70 -3.52
CA CYS A 510 61.73 0.41 -2.76
C CYS A 510 62.54 -0.08 -1.54
N ALA A 511 62.02 -1.03 -0.75
CA ALA A 511 62.73 -1.60 0.38
C ALA A 511 63.99 -2.35 -0.04
N PHE A 512 63.93 -3.10 -1.14
CA PHE A 512 65.10 -3.74 -1.76
C PHE A 512 66.11 -2.71 -2.26
N GLY A 513 65.64 -1.66 -2.96
CA GLY A 513 66.46 -0.54 -3.43
C GLY A 513 67.16 0.18 -2.27
N CYS A 514 66.44 0.49 -1.19
CA CYS A 514 66.98 1.10 0.02
C CYS A 514 67.96 0.17 0.75
N HIS A 515 67.68 -1.13 0.85
CA HIS A 515 68.60 -2.10 1.43
C HIS A 515 69.88 -2.23 0.61
N LYS A 516 69.80 -2.11 -0.73
CA LYS A 516 70.97 -2.14 -1.61
C LYS A 516 71.77 -0.83 -1.60
N CYS A 517 71.10 0.32 -1.44
CA CYS A 517 71.74 1.64 -1.43
C CYS A 517 72.29 2.04 -0.04
N PHE A 518 71.68 1.57 1.05
CA PHE A 518 72.04 1.95 2.43
C PHE A 518 72.50 0.76 3.31
N GLY A 519 72.33 -0.48 2.86
CA GLY A 519 72.75 -1.69 3.59
C GLY A 519 74.14 -2.19 3.18
N LYS A 520 75.19 -1.53 3.68
CA LYS A 520 76.49 -2.10 4.12
C LYS A 520 77.50 -0.97 4.45
N LYS A 521 77.52 -0.51 5.70
CA LYS A 521 78.79 -0.06 6.30
C LYS A 521 79.58 -1.32 6.67
N LYS A 522 80.54 -1.71 5.82
CA LYS A 522 81.56 -2.72 6.18
C LYS A 522 82.25 -2.28 7.47
N GLN A 523 82.18 -3.08 8.54
CA GLN A 523 83.16 -2.98 9.62
C GLN A 523 84.55 -3.23 9.02
N VAL A 524 85.41 -2.22 9.09
CA VAL A 524 86.81 -2.30 8.67
C VAL A 524 87.52 -3.29 9.59
N LYS A 525 87.98 -4.43 9.04
CA LYS A 525 88.89 -5.35 9.74
C LYS A 525 90.18 -4.59 10.08
N LYS A 526 90.48 -4.44 11.38
CA LYS A 526 91.81 -3.98 11.84
C LYS A 526 92.85 -5.04 11.45
N SER A 527 93.86 -4.62 10.68
CA SER A 527 95.07 -5.39 10.38
C SER A 527 95.91 -5.53 11.65
N ASN A 528 96.13 -6.76 12.13
CA ASN A 528 97.15 -7.03 13.15
C ASN A 528 98.53 -6.92 12.50
N LYS A 529 99.33 -5.94 12.96
CA LYS A 529 100.76 -5.85 12.68
C LYS A 529 101.47 -7.01 13.40
N SER A 530 102.20 -7.81 12.62
CA SER A 530 103.31 -8.63 13.09
C SER A 530 104.35 -7.72 13.78
N LYS A 531 104.77 -8.10 14.99
CA LYS A 531 106.04 -7.68 15.57
C LYS A 531 106.84 -8.94 15.86
N ALA A 532 107.94 -9.09 15.14
CA ALA A 532 109.07 -9.91 15.54
C ALA A 532 109.82 -9.20 16.69
N HIS A 533 110.12 -9.94 17.75
CA HIS A 533 111.48 -10.22 18.22
C HIS A 533 111.45 -11.33 19.25
#